data_AF-A0A0E3Z357-F1
#
_entry.id   AF-A0A0E3Z357-F1
#
_cell.length_a   1.000
_cell.length_b   1.000
_cell.length_c   1.000
_cell.angle_alpha   90.00
_cell.angle_beta   90.00
_cell.angle_gamma   90.00
#
_symmetry.space_group_name_H-M   'P 1'
#
loop_
_entity.id
_entity.type
_entity.pdbx_description
1 polymer ?
#
loop_
_entity_poly.entity_id
_entity_poly.type
_entity_poly.pdbx_seq_one_letter_code
_entity_poly.pdbx_strand_id
1 'polypeptide(L)'
;MAYLLLLLVHLLAAMAFAGTVLFEVLFLPGVRRRLPAAAGLRLEAAFAERARRIMPWVLLALYAAGLGLAWHHRGALARPLDSAFALLLVVKIALAASVFGHFLWAMVQQRRGRLDGPRSRRLHRSVLLHVLAIVVLAKAMFHL
;
A
#
# COMPACT_ATOMS: atom_id res chain seq x y z
N MET A 1 4.12 14.30 21.50
CA MET A 1 3.62 15.07 20.33
C MET A 1 4.07 14.46 19.00
N ALA A 2 5.37 14.34 18.73
CA ALA A 2 5.87 13.79 17.46
C ALA A 2 5.38 12.37 17.12
N TYR A 3 5.29 11.46 18.12
CA TYR A 3 4.79 10.10 17.90
C TYR A 3 3.34 10.06 17.40
N LEU A 4 2.44 10.84 18.03
CA LEU A 4 1.05 10.93 17.60
C LEU A 4 0.93 11.49 16.18
N LEU A 5 1.74 12.51 15.85
CA LEU A 5 1.77 13.07 14.50
C LEU A 5 2.20 12.02 13.47
N LEU A 6 3.28 11.28 13.74
CA LEU A 6 3.73 10.18 12.86
C LEU A 6 2.64 9.12 12.69
N LEU A 7 1.94 8.76 13.76
CA LEU A 7 0.85 7.80 13.72
C LEU A 7 -0.31 8.28 12.85
N LEU A 8 -0.73 9.54 13.01
CA LEU A 8 -1.80 10.14 12.20
C LEU A 8 -1.42 10.24 10.72
N VAL A 9 -0.20 10.73 10.43
CA VAL A 9 0.30 10.83 9.05
C VAL A 9 0.37 9.45 8.40
N HIS A 10 0.92 8.46 9.11
CA HIS A 10 1.00 7.09 8.61
C HIS A 10 -0.39 6.51 8.34
N LEU A 11 -1.34 6.69 9.25
CA LEU A 11 -2.70 6.16 9.10
C LEU A 11 -3.47 6.82 7.95
N LEU A 12 -3.40 8.15 7.84
CA LEU A 12 -4.06 8.89 6.75
C LEU A 12 -3.46 8.52 5.39
N ALA A 13 -2.14 8.41 5.30
CA ALA A 13 -1.47 7.98 4.07
C ALA A 13 -1.81 6.51 3.74
N ALA A 14 -1.86 5.63 4.74
CA ALA A 14 -2.26 4.23 4.56
C ALA A 14 -3.70 4.13 4.06
N MET A 15 -4.61 4.95 4.59
CA MET A 15 -6.00 5.01 4.14
C MET A 15 -6.10 5.46 2.69
N ALA A 16 -5.37 6.50 2.28
CA ALA A 16 -5.34 6.96 0.90
C ALA A 16 -4.78 5.89 -0.07
N PHE A 17 -3.68 5.23 0.32
CA PHE A 17 -3.08 4.14 -0.44
C PHE A 17 -4.05 2.95 -0.58
N ALA A 18 -4.50 2.42 0.56
CA ALA A 18 -5.40 1.27 0.61
C ALA A 18 -6.72 1.54 -0.12
N GLY A 19 -7.30 2.73 0.05
CA GLY A 19 -8.52 3.15 -0.62
C GLY A 19 -8.37 3.16 -2.15
N THR A 20 -7.25 3.65 -2.66
CA THR A 20 -6.98 3.66 -4.10
C THR A 20 -6.84 2.24 -4.65
N VAL A 21 -6.10 1.37 -3.96
CA VAL A 21 -5.91 -0.04 -4.36
C VAL A 21 -7.22 -0.82 -4.28
N LEU A 22 -8.02 -0.62 -3.22
CA LEU A 22 -9.35 -1.21 -3.08
C LEU A 22 -10.28 -0.78 -4.22
N PHE A 23 -10.31 0.53 -4.51
CA PHE A 23 -11.10 1.05 -5.62
C PHE A 23 -10.70 0.41 -6.95
N GLU A 24 -9.40 0.38 -7.26
CA GLU A 24 -8.89 -0.15 -8.51
C GLU A 24 -9.16 -1.65 -8.69
N VAL A 25 -9.05 -2.44 -7.62
CA VAL A 25 -9.20 -3.90 -7.70
C VAL A 25 -10.66 -4.34 -7.59
N LEU A 26 -11.45 -3.73 -6.69
CA LEU A 26 -12.81 -4.20 -6.37
C LEU A 26 -13.91 -3.45 -7.13
N PHE A 27 -13.77 -2.13 -7.28
CA PHE A 27 -14.85 -1.28 -7.79
C PHE A 27 -14.71 -1.00 -9.29
N LEU A 28 -13.52 -0.60 -9.73
CA LEU A 28 -13.28 -0.14 -11.10
C LEU A 28 -13.67 -1.18 -12.18
N PRO A 29 -13.37 -2.49 -12.05
CA PRO A 29 -13.80 -3.49 -13.03
C PRO A 29 -15.32 -3.61 -13.13
N GLY A 30 -16.03 -3.47 -12.00
CA GLY A 30 -17.49 -3.49 -11.94
C GLY A 30 -18.11 -2.26 -12.58
N VAL A 31 -17.56 -1.07 -12.31
CA VAL A 31 -17.98 0.19 -12.93
C VAL A 31 -17.76 0.15 -14.44
N ARG A 32 -16.58 -0.29 -14.89
CA ARG A 32 -16.23 -0.37 -16.31
C ARG A 32 -17.17 -1.27 -17.11
N ARG A 33 -17.58 -2.41 -16.55
CA ARG A 33 -18.51 -3.35 -17.22
C ARG A 33 -19.89 -2.75 -17.50
N ARG A 34 -20.26 -1.67 -16.80
CA ARG A 34 -21.55 -0.98 -16.96
C ARG A 34 -21.48 0.21 -17.92
N LEU A 35 -20.31 0.53 -18.45
CA LEU A 35 -20.09 1.66 -19.35
C LEU A 35 -19.85 1.18 -20.79
N PRO A 36 -20.20 1.99 -21.81
CA PRO A 36 -19.75 1.76 -23.17
C PRO A 36 -18.22 1.63 -23.22
N ALA A 37 -17.69 0.73 -24.07
CA ALA A 37 -16.27 0.37 -24.07
C ALA A 37 -15.31 1.58 -24.13
N ALA A 38 -15.61 2.56 -24.99
CA ALA A 38 -14.81 3.79 -25.10
C ALA A 38 -14.84 4.65 -23.82
N ALA A 39 -15.98 4.76 -23.15
CA ALA A 39 -16.10 5.48 -21.89
C ALA A 39 -15.40 4.75 -20.73
N GLY A 40 -15.50 3.43 -20.69
CA GLY A 40 -14.79 2.61 -19.70
C GLY A 40 -13.26 2.74 -19.79
N LEU A 41 -12.71 2.72 -21.01
CA LEU A 41 -11.27 2.93 -21.23
C LEU A 41 -10.81 4.34 -20.84
N ARG A 42 -11.60 5.38 -21.15
CA ARG A 42 -11.31 6.76 -20.73
C ARG A 42 -11.33 6.91 -19.20
N LEU A 43 -12.29 6.27 -18.52
CA LEU A 43 -12.36 6.25 -17.06
C LEU A 43 -11.12 5.60 -16.44
N GLU A 44 -10.74 4.40 -16.91
CA GLU A 44 -9.53 3.72 -16.44
C GLU A 44 -8.27 4.57 -16.65
N ALA A 45 -8.13 5.18 -17.83
CA ALA A 45 -6.99 6.04 -18.16
C ALA A 45 -6.92 7.29 -17.26
N ALA A 46 -8.03 8.00 -17.07
CA ALA A 46 -8.11 9.19 -16.24
C ALA A 46 -7.85 8.87 -14.76
N PHE A 47 -8.39 7.76 -14.25
CA PHE A 47 -8.12 7.29 -12.89
C PHE A 47 -6.64 6.94 -12.73
N ALA A 48 -6.07 6.17 -13.66
CA ALA A 48 -4.68 5.76 -13.60
C ALA A 48 -3.73 6.96 -13.68
N GLU A 49 -4.03 7.98 -14.48
CA GLU A 49 -3.25 9.22 -14.55
C GLU A 49 -3.29 9.99 -13.23
N ARG A 50 -4.48 10.14 -12.64
CA ARG A 50 -4.64 10.80 -11.35
C ARG A 50 -3.92 10.04 -10.23
N ALA A 51 -4.07 8.71 -10.20
CA ALA A 51 -3.40 7.84 -9.24
C ALA A 51 -1.87 7.98 -9.35
N ARG A 52 -1.31 7.92 -10.57
CA ARG A 52 0.15 8.10 -10.79
C ARG A 52 0.69 9.43 -10.29
N ARG A 53 -0.10 10.50 -10.35
CA ARG A 53 0.32 11.82 -9.86
C ARG A 53 0.29 11.93 -8.34
N ILE A 54 -0.67 11.29 -7.69
CA ILE A 54 -0.88 11.39 -6.23
C ILE A 54 -0.04 10.35 -5.47
N MET A 55 0.05 9.12 -6.00
CA MET A 55 0.58 7.98 -5.28
C MET A 55 2.02 8.14 -4.77
N PRO A 56 2.97 8.75 -5.52
CA PRO A 56 4.32 8.96 -5.02
C PRO A 56 4.37 9.76 -3.72
N TRP A 57 3.51 10.78 -3.58
CA TRP A 57 3.44 11.62 -2.39
C TRP A 57 2.81 10.87 -1.21
N VAL A 58 1.75 10.10 -1.48
CA VAL A 58 1.11 9.24 -0.47
C VAL A 58 2.10 8.21 0.06
N LEU A 59 2.84 7.54 -0.83
CA LEU A 59 3.84 6.55 -0.43
C LEU A 59 5.01 7.20 0.31
N LEU A 60 5.48 8.36 -0.14
CA LEU A 60 6.54 9.08 0.56
C LEU A 60 6.13 9.37 2.01
N ALA A 61 4.93 9.92 2.23
CA ALA A 61 4.41 10.18 3.56
C ALA A 61 4.23 8.89 4.38
N LEU A 62 3.67 7.84 3.76
CA LEU A 62 3.43 6.54 4.39
C LEU A 62 4.73 5.90 4.90
N TYR A 63 5.74 5.80 4.03
CA TYR A 63 7.01 5.15 4.36
C TYR A 63 7.89 6.03 5.26
N ALA A 64 7.92 7.35 5.07
CA ALA A 64 8.66 8.23 5.97
C ALA A 64 8.10 8.18 7.40
N ALA A 65 6.77 8.26 7.56
CA ALA A 65 6.14 8.13 8.86
C ALA A 65 6.31 6.72 9.44
N GLY A 66 6.22 5.68 8.60
CA GLY A 66 6.45 4.29 8.98
C GLY A 66 7.87 4.03 9.51
N LEU A 67 8.90 4.61 8.86
CA LEU A 67 10.28 4.55 9.33
C LEU A 67 10.45 5.27 10.68
N GLY A 68 9.83 6.44 10.85
CA GLY A 68 9.83 7.15 12.14
C GLY A 68 9.21 6.33 13.27
N LEU A 69 8.09 5.64 13.00
CA LEU A 69 7.45 4.74 13.96
C LEU A 69 8.31 3.49 14.25
N ALA A 70 8.92 2.89 13.22
CA ALA A 70 9.83 1.76 13.38
C ALA A 70 11.04 2.15 14.25
N TRP A 71 11.60 3.35 14.05
CA TRP A 71 12.69 3.87 14.87
C TRP A 71 12.30 4.06 16.34
N HIS A 72 11.07 4.52 16.59
CA HIS A 72 10.52 4.60 17.94
C HIS A 72 10.47 3.20 18.61
N HIS A 73 10.09 2.17 17.85
CA HIS A 73 10.03 0.78 18.30
C HIS A 73 11.34 -0.01 18.11
N ARG A 74 12.49 0.64 17.93
CA ARG A 74 13.79 -0.04 17.69
C ARG A 74 14.16 -1.08 18.75
N GLY A 75 13.74 -0.87 20.01
CA GLY A 75 13.96 -1.84 21.09
C GLY A 75 13.24 -3.16 20.85
N ALA A 76 11.97 -3.11 20.41
CA ALA A 76 11.22 -4.31 20.03
C ALA A 76 11.81 -4.95 18.77
N LEU A 77 12.25 -4.15 17.79
CA LEU A 77 12.86 -4.66 16.57
C LEU A 77 14.22 -5.35 16.80
N ALA A 78 14.95 -4.96 17.84
CA ALA A 78 16.22 -5.59 18.19
C ALA A 78 16.06 -7.04 18.70
N ARG A 79 14.89 -7.37 19.25
CA ARG A 79 14.56 -8.71 19.78
C ARG A 79 13.17 -9.15 19.33
N PRO A 80 13.02 -9.49 18.04
CA PRO A 80 11.72 -9.69 17.42
C PRO A 80 10.97 -10.93 17.93
N LEU A 81 11.65 -11.87 18.59
CA LEU A 81 11.05 -13.10 19.11
C LEU A 81 10.67 -13.01 20.60
N ASP A 82 10.99 -11.90 21.27
CA ASP A 82 10.73 -11.73 22.71
C ASP A 82 9.24 -11.44 23.02
N SER A 83 8.44 -11.04 22.02
CA SER A 83 7.02 -10.76 22.20
C SER A 83 6.22 -10.89 20.91
N ALA A 84 4.91 -11.18 21.04
CA ALA A 84 3.97 -11.18 19.92
C ALA A 84 3.94 -9.82 19.21
N PHE A 85 3.94 -8.71 19.97
CA PHE A 85 4.05 -7.35 19.42
C PHE A 85 5.25 -7.21 18.48
N ALA A 86 6.45 -7.59 18.94
CA ALA A 86 7.68 -7.42 18.17
C ALA A 86 7.70 -8.29 16.91
N LEU A 87 7.26 -9.54 17.02
CA LEU A 87 7.17 -10.46 15.89
C LEU A 87 6.22 -9.94 14.82
N LEU A 88 5.00 -9.56 15.21
CA LEU A 88 3.98 -9.05 14.29
C LEU A 88 4.41 -7.71 13.68
N LEU A 89 5.13 -6.87 14.41
CA LEU A 89 5.72 -5.64 13.89
C LEU A 89 6.75 -5.92 12.78
N VAL A 90 7.65 -6.91 12.96
CA VAL A 90 8.61 -7.30 11.92
C VAL A 90 7.91 -7.85 10.69
N VAL A 91 6.93 -8.75 10.87
CA VAL A 91 6.13 -9.29 9.76
C VAL A 91 5.42 -8.16 9.01
N LYS A 92 4.83 -7.20 9.73
CA LYS A 92 4.18 -6.02 9.14
C LYS A 92 5.18 -5.18 8.32
N ILE A 93 6.38 -4.94 8.83
CA ILE A 93 7.43 -4.20 8.12
C ILE A 93 7.88 -4.96 6.87
N ALA A 94 8.07 -6.28 6.95
CA ALA A 94 8.44 -7.11 5.81
C ALA A 94 7.37 -7.06 4.70
N LEU A 95 6.09 -7.15 5.05
CA LEU A 95 4.98 -6.99 4.10
C LEU A 95 4.97 -5.58 3.50
N ALA A 96 5.20 -4.53 4.29
CA ALA A 96 5.27 -3.16 3.79
C ALA A 96 6.45 -2.97 2.82
N ALA A 97 7.61 -3.59 3.09
CA ALA A 97 8.75 -3.60 2.19
C ALA A 97 8.43 -4.36 0.88
N SER A 98 7.72 -5.48 0.95
CA SER A 98 7.22 -6.21 -0.23
C SER A 98 6.30 -5.34 -1.08
N VAL A 99 5.35 -4.60 -0.46
CA VAL A 99 4.48 -3.64 -1.18
C VAL A 99 5.30 -2.57 -1.88
N PHE A 100 6.33 -2.04 -1.21
CA PHE A 100 7.22 -1.04 -1.80
C PHE A 100 7.96 -1.60 -3.02
N GLY A 101 8.48 -2.81 -2.91
CA GLY A 101 9.14 -3.53 -4.00
C GLY A 101 8.22 -3.74 -5.21
N HIS A 102 6.97 -4.16 -4.99
CA HIS A 102 5.97 -4.27 -6.06
C HIS A 102 5.75 -2.92 -6.75
N PHE A 103 5.63 -1.83 -5.97
CA PHE A 103 5.41 -0.50 -6.52
C PHE A 103 6.61 -0.02 -7.36
N LEU A 104 7.84 -0.14 -6.84
CA LEU A 104 9.04 0.22 -7.58
C LEU A 104 9.17 -0.59 -8.88
N TRP A 105 8.95 -1.91 -8.81
CA TRP A 105 8.96 -2.77 -9.98
C TRP A 105 7.94 -2.34 -11.02
N ALA A 106 6.70 -2.03 -10.59
CA ALA A 106 5.65 -1.54 -11.48
C ALA A 106 6.05 -0.22 -12.15
N MET A 107 6.61 0.74 -11.40
CA MET A 107 7.09 2.01 -11.94
C MET A 107 8.21 1.83 -12.97
N VAL A 108 9.20 0.98 -12.68
CA VAL A 108 10.31 0.70 -13.61
C VAL A 108 9.80 0.07 -14.90
N GLN A 109 8.92 -0.93 -14.79
CA GLN A 109 8.34 -1.61 -15.95
C GLN A 109 7.43 -0.69 -16.77
N GLN A 110 6.70 0.21 -16.11
CA GLN A 110 5.88 1.22 -16.76
C GLN A 110 6.73 2.23 -17.53
N ARG A 111 7.83 2.74 -16.94
CA ARG A 111 8.77 3.64 -17.64
C ARG A 111 9.42 2.98 -18.86
N ARG A 112 9.58 1.65 -18.83
CA ARG A 112 10.10 0.86 -19.95
C ARG A 112 9.03 0.48 -20.98
N GLY A 113 7.75 0.81 -20.75
CA GLY A 113 6.64 0.43 -21.63
C GLY A 113 6.32 -1.08 -21.63
N ARG A 114 6.80 -1.85 -20.64
CA ARG A 114 6.72 -3.33 -20.61
C ARG A 114 5.66 -3.88 -19.66
N LEU A 115 4.77 -3.02 -19.15
CA LEU A 115 3.77 -3.41 -18.17
C LEU A 115 2.46 -3.81 -18.86
N ASP A 116 2.31 -5.11 -19.12
CA ASP A 116 1.09 -5.64 -19.76
C ASP A 116 -0.09 -5.68 -18.78
N GLY A 117 -1.31 -5.53 -19.32
CA GLY A 117 -2.55 -5.52 -18.52
C GLY A 117 -2.72 -6.69 -17.53
N PRO A 118 -2.45 -7.96 -17.91
CA PRO A 118 -2.54 -9.09 -16.98
C PRO A 118 -1.53 -9.03 -15.82
N ARG A 119 -0.29 -8.57 -16.09
CA ARG A 119 0.76 -8.43 -15.07
C ARG A 119 0.40 -7.32 -14.09
N SER A 120 -0.08 -6.19 -14.60
CA SER A 120 -0.58 -5.08 -13.77
C SER A 120 -1.71 -5.55 -12.83
N ARG A 121 -2.70 -6.30 -13.33
CA ARG A 121 -3.81 -6.81 -12.49
C ARG A 121 -3.34 -7.76 -11.39
N ARG A 122 -2.38 -8.65 -11.67
CA ARG A 122 -1.82 -9.57 -10.66
C ARG A 122 -1.07 -8.78 -9.57
N LEU A 123 -0.32 -7.75 -9.96
CA LEU A 123 0.40 -6.89 -9.03
C LEU A 123 -0.56 -6.16 -8.07
N HIS A 124 -1.60 -5.52 -8.59
CA HIS A 124 -2.56 -4.80 -7.73
C HIS A 124 -3.32 -5.74 -6.79
N ARG A 125 -3.65 -6.97 -7.22
CA ARG A 125 -4.24 -7.99 -6.34
C ARG A 125 -3.28 -8.47 -5.25
N SER A 126 -2.00 -8.69 -5.59
CA SER A 126 -0.95 -9.02 -4.62
C SER A 126 -0.82 -7.90 -3.57
N VAL A 127 -0.73 -6.65 -4.04
CA VAL A 127 -0.67 -5.47 -3.16
C VAL A 127 -1.91 -5.37 -2.27
N LEU A 128 -3.10 -5.62 -2.81
CA LEU A 128 -4.33 -5.64 -2.01
C LEU A 128 -4.25 -6.65 -0.87
N LEU A 129 -3.82 -7.89 -1.16
CA LEU A 129 -3.67 -8.92 -0.13
C LEU A 129 -2.67 -8.50 0.96
N HIS A 130 -1.52 -7.93 0.56
CA HIS A 130 -0.53 -7.42 1.50
C HIS A 130 -1.10 -6.29 2.36
N VAL A 131 -1.83 -5.34 1.77
CA VAL A 131 -2.46 -4.22 2.49
C VAL A 131 -3.46 -4.73 3.52
N LEU A 132 -4.31 -5.68 3.15
CA LEU A 132 -5.27 -6.29 4.09
C LEU A 132 -4.56 -7.00 5.25
N ALA A 133 -3.51 -7.78 4.95
CA ALA A 133 -2.70 -8.42 5.98
C ALA A 133 -2.01 -7.40 6.90
N ILE A 134 -1.46 -6.32 6.36
CA ILE A 134 -0.85 -5.22 7.13
C ILE A 134 -1.85 -4.57 8.08
N VAL A 135 -3.09 -4.34 7.64
CA VAL A 135 -4.16 -3.75 8.47
C VAL A 135 -4.52 -4.67 9.63
N VAL A 136 -4.66 -5.98 9.37
CA VAL A 136 -4.93 -6.97 10.42
C VAL A 136 -3.79 -7.02 11.43
N LEU A 137 -2.53 -7.13 10.96
CA LEU A 137 -1.35 -7.15 11.83
C LEU A 137 -1.23 -5.87 12.66
N ALA A 138 -1.56 -4.71 12.08
CA ALA A 138 -1.52 -3.42 12.78
C ALA A 138 -2.43 -3.36 14.00
N LYS A 139 -3.51 -4.15 14.04
CA LYS A 139 -4.37 -4.28 15.22
C LYS A 139 -4.01 -5.47 16.07
N ALA A 140 -3.77 -6.63 15.47
CA ALA A 140 -3.42 -7.85 16.19
C ALA A 140 -2.22 -7.67 17.12
N MET A 141 -1.20 -6.90 16.71
CA MET A 141 0.00 -6.66 17.52
C MET A 141 -0.26 -5.99 18.88
N PHE A 142 -1.40 -5.34 19.08
CA PHE A 142 -1.78 -4.71 20.36
C PHE A 142 -2.76 -5.53 21.19
N HIS A 143 -3.27 -6.64 20.66
CA HIS A 143 -4.34 -7.44 21.28
C HIS A 143 -3.96 -8.91 21.51
N LEU A 144 -2.77 -9.32 21.07
CA LEU A 144 -2.16 -10.64 21.27
C LEU A 144 -0.92 -10.49 22.15
#